data_AF-A0A9X4QRT6-F1
#
_entry.id   AF-A0A9X4QRT6-F1
#
_cell.length_a   1.000
_cell.length_b   1.000
_cell.length_c   1.000
_cell.angle_alpha   90.00
_cell.angle_beta   90.00
_cell.angle_gamma   90.00
#
_symmetry.space_group_name_H-M   'P 1'
#
loop_
_entity.id
_entity.type
_entity.pdbx_description
1 polymer ?
#
loop_
_entity_poly.entity_id
_entity_poly.type
_entity_poly.pdbx_seq_one_letter_code
_entity_poly.pdbx_strand_id
1 'polypeptide(L)'
;MKTVWLVMLVVSTASLLMLLLRRSAPGGWLLRFGTHLALAAFAIYALNFSGWISGWHVPLNPATIGAVSLLGLPGVALVLGLQHMLVL
;
A
#
# COMPACT_ATOMS: atom_id res chain seq x y z
N MET A 1 0.25 8.27 -32.65
CA MET A 1 0.27 9.22 -31.52
C MET A 1 0.26 8.52 -30.16
N LYS A 2 -0.76 7.73 -29.81
CA LYS A 2 -0.85 7.05 -28.49
C LYS A 2 0.32 6.11 -28.16
N THR A 3 0.83 5.38 -29.16
CA THR A 3 1.92 4.42 -28.99
C THR A 3 3.25 5.09 -28.59
N VAL A 4 3.52 6.29 -29.10
CA VAL A 4 4.74 7.06 -28.77
C VAL A 4 4.72 7.48 -27.31
N TRP A 5 3.58 7.96 -26.81
CA TRP A 5 3.39 8.28 -25.40
C TRP A 5 3.54 7.06 -24.49
N LEU A 6 3.00 5.91 -24.90
CA LEU A 6 3.09 4.66 -24.14
C LEU A 6 4.56 4.17 -24.07
N VAL A 7 5.27 4.20 -25.19
CA VAL A 7 6.70 3.83 -25.24
C VAL A 7 7.53 4.79 -24.38
N MET A 8 7.30 6.09 -24.48
CA MET A 8 8.01 7.09 -23.67
C MET A 8 7.74 6.91 -22.17
N LEU A 9 6.50 6.59 -21.78
CA LEU A 9 6.14 6.29 -20.40
C LEU A 9 6.87 5.04 -19.90
N VAL A 10 6.86 3.96 -20.69
CA VAL A 10 7.52 2.69 -20.34
C VAL A 10 9.03 2.90 -20.18
N VAL A 11 9.68 3.57 -21.14
CA VAL A 11 11.13 3.84 -21.09
C VAL A 11 11.49 4.71 -19.90
N SER A 12 10.72 5.77 -19.64
CA SER A 12 10.98 6.68 -18.52
C SER A 12 10.80 5.98 -17.17
N THR A 13 9.76 5.17 -17.04
CA THR A 13 9.48 4.39 -15.82
C THR A 13 10.55 3.33 -15.58
N ALA A 14 10.96 2.62 -16.63
CA ALA A 14 12.03 1.61 -16.55
C ALA A 14 13.37 2.24 -16.16
N SER A 15 13.69 3.40 -16.75
CA SER A 15 14.90 4.16 -16.42
C SER A 15 14.92 4.61 -14.96
N LEU A 16 13.77 5.12 -14.48
CA LEU A 16 13.60 5.56 -13.09
C LEU A 16 13.74 4.40 -12.10
N LEU A 17 13.08 3.27 -12.36
CA LEU A 17 13.20 2.05 -11.55
C LEU A 17 14.64 1.56 -11.51
N MET A 18 15.32 1.51 -12.66
CA MET A 18 16.71 1.11 -12.75
C MET A 18 17.62 2.04 -11.94
N LEU A 19 17.33 3.34 -11.92
CA LEU A 19 18.05 4.33 -11.12
C LEU A 19 17.78 4.15 -9.61
N LEU A 20 16.53 3.87 -9.22
CA LEU A 20 16.13 3.58 -7.85
C LEU A 20 16.77 2.29 -7.31
N LEU A 21 16.90 1.26 -8.16
CA LEU A 21 17.56 0.01 -7.77
C LEU A 21 19.09 0.17 -7.70
N ARG A 22 19.68 1.02 -8.57
CA ARG A 22 21.12 1.29 -8.60
C ARG A 22 21.58 2.23 -7.50
N ARG A 23 20.78 3.25 -7.16
CA ARG A 23 21.00 4.01 -5.94
C ARG A 23 20.63 3.10 -4.79
N SER A 24 21.62 2.67 -4.03
CA SER A 24 21.42 2.08 -2.71
C SER A 24 20.48 2.99 -1.92
N ALA A 25 19.18 2.65 -1.90
CA ALA A 25 18.26 3.21 -0.94
C ALA A 25 18.96 3.06 0.41
N PRO A 26 19.11 4.14 1.21
CA PRO A 26 19.87 4.08 2.45
C PRO A 26 19.40 2.84 3.20
N GLY A 27 20.31 1.92 3.54
CA GLY A 27 20.02 0.48 3.79
C GLY A 27 18.91 0.14 4.79
N GLY A 28 18.31 1.13 5.45
CA GLY A 28 17.09 1.02 6.24
C GLY A 28 15.78 1.43 5.55
N TRP A 29 15.74 1.84 4.27
CA TRP A 29 14.48 2.24 3.61
C TRP A 29 13.53 1.05 3.43
N LEU A 30 14.06 -0.08 2.95
CA LEU A 30 13.29 -1.31 2.82
C LEU A 30 12.85 -1.84 4.20
N LEU A 31 13.69 -1.68 5.22
CA LEU A 31 13.36 -2.05 6.60
C LEU A 31 12.25 -1.16 7.17
N ARG A 32 12.32 0.17 6.96
CA ARG A 32 11.27 1.13 7.35
C ARG A 32 9.94 0.84 6.64
N PHE A 33 9.99 0.59 5.33
CA PHE A 33 8.83 0.18 4.54
C PHE A 33 8.25 -1.13 5.07
N GLY A 34 9.10 -2.14 5.28
CA GLY A 34 8.72 -3.44 5.85
C GLY A 34 8.12 -3.34 7.26
N THR A 35 8.61 -2.43 8.10
CA THR A 35 8.01 -2.19 9.42
C THR A 35 6.61 -1.58 9.31
N HIS A 36 6.38 -0.62 8.41
CA HIS A 36 5.03 -0.09 8.18
C HIS A 36 4.09 -1.15 7.60
N LEU A 37 4.57 -1.97 6.68
CA LEU A 37 3.83 -3.11 6.11
C LEU A 37 3.45 -4.13 7.20
N ALA A 38 4.42 -4.54 8.03
CA ALA A 38 4.19 -5.51 9.10
C ALA A 38 3.23 -4.96 10.16
N LEU A 39 3.39 -3.70 10.57
CA LEU A 39 2.54 -3.08 11.59
C LEU A 39 1.10 -2.91 11.09
N ALA A 40 0.91 -2.64 9.80
CA ALA A 40 -0.39 -2.62 9.16
C ALA A 40 -1.03 -4.00 9.07
N ALA A 41 -0.24 -5.04 8.76
CA ALA A 41 -0.71 -6.42 8.76
C ALA A 41 -1.17 -6.86 10.15
N PHE A 42 -0.42 -6.51 11.20
CA PHE A 42 -0.83 -6.74 12.59
C PHE A 42 -2.11 -5.98 12.96
N ALA A 43 -2.24 -4.71 12.54
CA ALA A 43 -3.45 -3.93 12.78
C ALA A 43 -4.69 -4.52 12.09
N ILE A 44 -4.57 -4.96 10.82
CA ILE A 44 -5.66 -5.63 10.11
C ILE A 44 -6.03 -6.95 10.77
N TYR A 45 -5.03 -7.74 11.18
CA TYR A 45 -5.26 -9.00 11.88
C TYR A 45 -6.00 -8.76 13.21
N ALA A 46 -5.57 -7.79 14.00
CA ALA A 46 -6.26 -7.41 15.22
C ALA A 46 -7.70 -6.97 14.94
N LEU A 47 -7.94 -6.11 13.95
CA LEU A 47 -9.30 -5.63 13.64
C LEU A 47 -10.23 -6.74 13.13
N ASN A 48 -9.75 -7.60 12.23
CA ASN A 48 -10.59 -8.62 11.60
C ASN A 48 -10.78 -9.88 12.44
N PHE A 49 -9.75 -10.28 13.22
CA PHE A 49 -9.74 -11.56 13.92
C PHE A 49 -9.92 -11.43 15.44
N SER A 50 -9.72 -10.25 16.05
CA SER A 50 -9.87 -10.09 17.51
C SER A 50 -11.32 -10.11 17.98
N GLY A 51 -12.30 -9.85 17.11
CA GLY A 51 -13.70 -9.69 17.52
C GLY A 51 -13.97 -8.52 18.48
N TRP A 52 -12.96 -7.67 18.77
CA TRP A 52 -13.07 -6.55 19.71
C TRP A 52 -13.94 -5.39 19.19
N ILE A 53 -14.02 -5.21 17.87
CA ILE A 53 -14.85 -4.17 17.24
C ILE A 53 -15.76 -4.88 16.23
N SER A 54 -16.99 -5.19 16.66
CA SER A 54 -18.00 -5.77 15.78
C SER A 54 -18.45 -4.72 14.74
N GLY A 55 -18.24 -5.01 13.44
CA GLY A 55 -18.69 -4.17 12.33
C GLY A 55 -17.57 -3.48 11.53
N TRP A 56 -16.32 -3.50 11.99
CA TRP A 56 -15.18 -2.97 11.24
C TRP A 56 -14.43 -4.13 10.56
N HIS A 57 -14.80 -4.42 9.31
CA HIS A 57 -14.18 -5.45 8.50
C HIS A 57 -13.47 -4.81 7.32
N VAL A 58 -12.14 -4.94 7.26
CA VAL A 58 -11.37 -4.45 6.11
C VAL A 58 -11.52 -5.48 4.99
N PRO A 59 -12.18 -5.15 3.86
CA PRO A 59 -12.33 -6.11 2.77
C PRO A 59 -10.94 -6.43 2.21
N LEU A 60 -10.52 -7.69 2.27
CA LEU A 60 -9.26 -8.14 1.66
C LEU A 60 -9.47 -8.38 0.16
N ASN A 61 -9.09 -7.41 -0.66
CA ASN A 61 -9.01 -7.53 -2.10
C ASN A 61 -7.65 -6.99 -2.59
N PRO A 62 -7.25 -7.23 -3.84
CA PRO A 62 -5.94 -6.81 -4.33
C PRO A 62 -5.68 -5.30 -4.18
N ALA A 63 -6.72 -4.47 -4.28
CA ALA A 63 -6.60 -3.02 -4.14
C ALA A 63 -6.39 -2.57 -2.69
N THR A 64 -7.11 -3.13 -1.71
CA THR A 64 -6.91 -2.82 -0.29
C THR A 64 -5.59 -3.36 0.23
N ILE A 65 -5.19 -4.55 -0.21
CA ILE A 65 -3.87 -5.11 0.08
C ILE A 65 -2.77 -4.20 -0.50
N GLY A 66 -2.94 -3.70 -1.73
CA GLY A 66 -2.05 -2.71 -2.34
C GLY A 66 -1.96 -1.40 -1.54
N ALA A 67 -3.09 -0.82 -1.16
CA ALA A 67 -3.12 0.44 -0.41
C ALA A 67 -2.47 0.32 0.97
N VAL A 68 -2.82 -0.74 1.71
CA VAL A 68 -2.27 -1.00 3.04
C VAL A 68 -0.78 -1.36 2.94
N SER A 69 -0.37 -2.09 1.91
CA SER A 69 1.05 -2.44 1.77
C SER A 69 1.93 -1.25 1.42
N LEU A 70 1.41 -0.31 0.64
CA LEU A 70 2.15 0.87 0.24
C LEU A 70 2.21 1.93 1.35
N LEU A 71 1.12 2.08 2.11
CA LEU A 71 0.97 3.16 3.09
C LEU A 71 1.18 2.67 4.54
N GLY A 72 1.05 1.37 4.83
CA GLY A 72 1.10 0.83 6.17
C GLY A 72 -0.14 1.18 7.01
N LEU A 73 0.06 1.56 8.27
CA LEU A 73 -1.00 2.00 9.19
C LEU A 73 -1.94 3.08 8.59
N PRO A 74 -1.44 4.15 7.97
CA PRO A 74 -2.34 5.14 7.35
C PRO A 74 -3.14 4.57 6.18
N GLY A 75 -2.67 3.49 5.52
CA GLY A 75 -3.47 2.76 4.53
C GLY A 75 -4.67 2.03 5.14
N VAL A 76 -4.51 1.46 6.35
CA VAL A 76 -5.62 0.85 7.10
C VAL A 76 -6.65 1.92 7.47
N ALA A 77 -6.19 3.07 8.00
CA ALA A 77 -7.06 4.19 8.35
C ALA A 77 -7.82 4.76 7.13
N LEU A 78 -7.15 4.86 5.98
CA LEU A 78 -7.76 5.29 4.72
C LEU A 78 -8.90 4.35 4.30
N VAL A 79 -8.66 3.04 4.30
CA VAL A 79 -9.67 2.06 3.87
C VAL A 79 -10.87 2.05 4.80
N LEU A 80 -10.64 2.10 6.12
CA LEU A 80 -11.72 2.19 7.10
C LEU A 80 -12.49 3.51 7.01
N GLY A 81 -11.81 4.63 6.80
CA GLY A 81 -12.44 5.93 6.59
C GLY A 81 -13.33 5.96 5.35
N LEU A 82 -12.82 5.42 4.23
CA LEU A 82 -13.60 5.26 2.99
C LEU A 82 -14.81 4.37 3.20
N GLN A 83 -14.64 3.22 3.87
CA GLN A 83 -15.75 2.33 4.19
C GLN A 83 -16.80 3.04 5.05
N HIS A 84 -16.38 3.80 6.06
CA HIS A 84 -17.28 4.54 6.92
C HIS A 84 -18.03 5.65 6.16
N MET A 85 -17.37 6.37 5.24
CA MET A 85 -18.00 7.40 4.42
C MET A 85 -18.95 6.84 3.34
N LEU A 86 -18.69 5.64 2.82
CA LEU A 86 -19.51 4.99 1.78
C LEU A 86 -20.70 4.21 2.34
N VAL A 87 -20.62 3.78 3.60
CA VAL A 87 -21.69 3.07 4.31
C VAL A 87 -22.61 4.03 5.07
N LEU A 88 -22.17 5.27 5.34
CA LEU A 88 -23.00 6.38 5.81
C LEU A 88 -23.86 6.96 4.68
#